data_AF-A0AAU6GK58-F1
#
_entry.id   AF-A0AAU6GK58-F1
#
_cell.length_a   1.000
_cell.length_b   1.000
_cell.length_c   1.000
_cell.angle_alpha   90.00
_cell.angle_beta   90.00
_cell.angle_gamma   90.00
#
_symmetry.space_group_name_H-M   'P 1'
#
loop_
_entity.id
_entity.type
_entity.pdbx_description
1 polymer ?
#
loop_
_entity_poly.entity_id
_entity_poly.type
_entity_poly.pdbx_seq_one_letter_code
_entity_poly.pdbx_strand_id
1 'polypeptide(L)'
;MRHTAVLLATVLLAGATACGGGDDRPVAEPSPSPTVAPLVKFTRAVDKAQLESYATGIPVAGELGEFPPRWCKALGQGHSVEWLLGERDLYPIGQDWGTKKADAYQLVLLGVQAYCPKREVVVKAELRELGAY
;
A
#
# COMPACT_ATOMS: atom_id res chain seq x y z
N MET A 1 32.12 20.71 -33.38
CA MET A 1 32.12 22.19 -33.46
C MET A 1 30.85 22.72 -32.78
N ARG A 2 31.01 23.70 -31.88
CA ARG A 2 30.02 24.74 -31.48
C ARG A 2 28.69 24.25 -30.86
N HIS A 3 28.51 24.29 -29.54
CA HIS A 3 28.14 25.45 -28.70
C HIS A 3 26.88 26.20 -29.18
N THR A 4 25.81 26.17 -28.37
CA THR A 4 25.05 27.39 -28.03
C THR A 4 24.14 27.19 -26.81
N ALA A 5 24.35 28.03 -25.81
CA ALA A 5 23.47 28.33 -24.69
C ALA A 5 22.59 29.55 -25.03
N VAL A 6 21.39 29.68 -24.46
CA VAL A 6 20.63 30.95 -24.26
C VAL A 6 19.61 30.69 -23.13
N LEU A 7 19.74 31.23 -21.91
CA LEU A 7 19.48 32.60 -21.39
C LEU A 7 18.00 32.92 -21.05
N LEU A 8 17.80 33.24 -19.75
CA LEU A 8 16.96 34.28 -19.11
C LEU A 8 15.52 34.55 -19.58
N ALA A 9 14.60 34.72 -18.60
CA ALA A 9 13.98 36.04 -18.31
C ALA A 9 13.06 36.02 -17.06
N THR A 10 13.29 36.99 -16.19
CA THR A 10 12.51 37.53 -15.05
C THR A 10 11.39 38.48 -15.48
N VAL A 11 10.23 38.50 -14.78
CA VAL A 11 9.34 39.68 -14.52
C VAL A 11 8.45 39.30 -13.30
N LEU A 12 8.37 39.93 -12.10
CA LEU A 12 8.18 41.31 -11.57
C LEU A 12 6.71 41.77 -11.38
N LEU A 13 6.48 42.39 -10.20
CA LEU A 13 5.36 43.21 -9.70
C LEU A 13 4.10 42.48 -9.15
N ALA A 14 3.33 43.01 -8.18
CA ALA A 14 3.49 43.85 -6.99
C ALA A 14 2.06 44.24 -6.53
N GLY A 15 1.76 44.14 -5.23
CA GLY A 15 0.88 45.07 -4.49
C GLY A 15 -0.64 44.91 -4.55
N ALA A 16 -1.27 44.75 -3.38
CA ALA A 16 -2.47 45.48 -2.96
C ALA A 16 -2.61 45.44 -1.43
N THR A 17 -2.80 46.61 -0.83
CA THR A 17 -3.12 46.88 0.58
C THR A 17 -4.63 46.88 0.79
N ALA A 18 -5.15 46.31 1.89
CA ALA A 18 -6.40 46.76 2.51
C ALA A 18 -6.52 46.24 3.96
N CYS A 19 -6.92 47.13 4.86
CA CYS A 19 -7.14 46.94 6.29
C CYS A 19 -8.58 46.44 6.51
N GLY A 20 -8.81 45.53 7.46
CA GLY A 20 -10.16 45.10 7.83
C GLY A 20 -10.13 44.18 9.03
N GLY A 21 -10.40 44.73 10.22
CA GLY A 21 -10.62 43.95 11.44
C GLY A 21 -11.90 43.12 11.32
N GLY A 22 -11.78 41.82 11.59
CA GLY A 22 -12.85 40.85 11.65
C GLY A 22 -12.45 39.76 12.64
N ASP A 23 -13.37 39.45 13.54
CA ASP A 23 -13.24 38.50 14.64
C ASP A 23 -13.15 37.06 14.08
N ASP A 24 -11.95 36.63 13.67
CA ASP A 24 -11.71 35.27 13.21
C ASP A 24 -10.95 34.51 14.30
N ARG A 25 -11.73 33.79 15.15
CA ARG A 25 -11.23 32.58 15.82
C ARG A 25 -10.43 31.78 14.79
N PRO A 26 -9.27 31.19 15.14
CA PRO A 26 -8.64 30.24 14.25
C PRO A 26 -9.66 29.14 13.98
N VAL A 27 -10.21 29.12 12.75
CA VAL A 27 -10.91 27.96 12.23
C VAL A 27 -9.85 26.88 12.22
N ALA A 28 -9.91 26.02 13.23
CA ALA A 28 -9.09 24.83 13.26
C ALA A 28 -9.30 24.13 11.92
N GLU A 29 -8.25 24.05 11.11
CA GLU A 29 -8.21 23.15 9.97
C GLU A 29 -8.70 21.79 10.46
N PRO A 30 -9.59 21.11 9.71
CA PRO A 30 -10.02 19.77 10.08
C PRO A 30 -8.76 18.92 10.25
N SER A 31 -8.48 18.52 11.50
CA SER A 31 -7.37 17.63 11.81
C SER A 31 -7.48 16.42 10.90
N PRO A 32 -6.40 16.01 10.22
CA PRO A 32 -6.44 14.82 9.38
C PRO A 32 -6.94 13.67 10.24
N SER A 33 -8.06 13.08 9.82
CA SER A 33 -8.58 11.83 10.40
C SER A 33 -7.41 10.86 10.59
N PRO A 34 -7.30 10.19 11.75
CA PRO A 34 -6.16 9.34 12.05
C PRO A 34 -5.98 8.34 10.90
N THR A 35 -4.89 8.49 10.17
CA THR A 35 -4.51 7.55 9.12
C THR A 35 -4.12 6.26 9.84
N VAL A 36 -5.06 5.33 9.94
CA VAL A 36 -4.80 4.02 10.55
C VAL A 36 -3.57 3.41 9.87
N ALA A 37 -2.58 3.02 10.66
CA ALA A 37 -1.31 2.50 10.17
C ALA A 37 -1.54 1.27 9.25
N PRO A 38 -0.79 1.12 8.15
CA PRO A 38 -0.94 -0.01 7.21
C PRO A 38 -0.94 -1.38 7.88
N LEU A 39 -0.07 -1.58 8.88
CA LEU A 39 -0.02 -2.82 9.66
C LEU A 39 -1.36 -3.13 10.35
N VAL A 40 -1.96 -2.12 11.00
CA VAL A 40 -3.24 -2.27 11.70
C VAL A 40 -4.39 -2.53 10.71
N LYS A 41 -4.36 -1.88 9.54
CA LYS A 41 -5.34 -2.16 8.47
C LYS A 41 -5.23 -3.60 7.99
N PHE A 42 -4.01 -4.05 7.74
CA PHE A 42 -3.74 -5.38 7.23
C PHE A 42 -4.12 -6.47 8.23
N THR A 43 -3.63 -6.41 9.47
CA THR A 43 -3.90 -7.45 10.48
C THR A 43 -5.39 -7.54 10.83
N ARG A 44 -6.10 -6.41 10.89
CA ARG A 44 -7.57 -6.41 11.05
C ARG A 44 -8.28 -7.03 9.85
N ALA A 45 -7.80 -6.79 8.64
CA ALA A 45 -8.41 -7.37 7.46
C ALA A 45 -8.17 -8.89 7.39
N VAL A 46 -7.00 -9.36 7.81
CA VAL A 46 -6.68 -10.79 7.92
C VAL A 46 -7.55 -11.47 8.98
N ASP A 47 -7.67 -10.86 10.16
CA ASP A 47 -8.56 -11.35 11.22
C ASP A 47 -10.02 -11.44 10.74
N LYS A 48 -10.51 -10.42 10.03
CA LYS A 48 -11.86 -10.41 9.45
C LYS A 48 -12.05 -11.45 8.35
N ALA A 49 -11.00 -11.77 7.58
CA ALA A 49 -11.09 -12.71 6.47
C ALA A 49 -11.25 -14.16 6.92
N GLN A 50 -10.91 -14.48 8.18
CA GLN A 50 -11.09 -15.82 8.76
C GLN A 50 -10.53 -16.92 7.83
N LEU A 51 -9.29 -16.73 7.35
CA LEU A 51 -8.64 -17.67 6.43
C LEU A 51 -8.57 -19.07 7.08
N GLU A 52 -9.01 -20.10 6.37
CA GLU A 52 -9.07 -21.47 6.91
C GLU A 52 -7.70 -21.95 7.38
N SER A 53 -6.65 -21.56 6.65
CA SER A 53 -5.27 -21.91 6.99
C SER A 53 -4.80 -21.34 8.33
N TYR A 54 -5.52 -20.36 8.90
CA TYR A 54 -5.25 -19.79 10.21
C TYR A 54 -6.23 -20.27 11.31
N ALA A 55 -7.06 -21.27 11.03
CA ALA A 55 -8.03 -21.80 11.99
C ALA A 55 -7.39 -22.30 13.29
N THR A 56 -6.13 -22.75 13.24
CA THR A 56 -5.36 -23.22 14.41
C THR A 56 -4.47 -22.16 15.03
N GLY A 57 -4.39 -20.96 14.43
CA GLY A 57 -3.57 -19.86 14.90
C GLY A 57 -3.18 -18.89 13.78
N ILE A 58 -3.37 -17.59 14.02
CA ILE A 58 -2.89 -16.51 13.13
C ILE A 58 -1.48 -16.12 13.60
N PRO A 59 -0.51 -15.90 12.69
CA PRO A 59 0.80 -15.36 13.05
C PRO A 59 0.69 -14.03 13.79
N VAL A 60 1.67 -13.72 14.64
CA VAL A 60 1.64 -12.43 15.33
C VAL A 60 1.77 -11.29 14.32
N ALA A 61 1.17 -10.14 14.63
CA ALA A 61 1.14 -8.97 13.74
C ALA A 61 2.52 -8.59 13.19
N GLY A 62 3.58 -8.71 14.01
CA GLY A 62 4.95 -8.44 13.60
C GLY A 62 5.40 -9.33 12.43
N GLU A 63 5.26 -10.65 12.58
CA GLU A 63 5.65 -11.63 11.56
C GLU A 63 4.87 -11.43 10.26
N LEU A 64 3.55 -11.25 10.35
CA LEU A 64 2.71 -11.06 9.17
C LEU A 64 3.01 -9.72 8.48
N GLY A 65 3.30 -8.69 9.28
CA GLY A 65 3.53 -7.32 8.82
C GLY A 65 4.79 -7.09 8.00
N GLU A 66 5.74 -8.03 8.02
CA GLU A 66 7.00 -7.95 7.28
C GLU A 66 6.82 -8.18 5.77
N PHE A 67 5.80 -8.95 5.38
CA PHE A 67 5.64 -9.39 4.00
C PHE A 67 5.01 -8.33 3.08
N PRO A 68 3.94 -7.60 3.44
CA PRO A 68 3.30 -6.66 2.52
C PRO A 68 4.22 -5.59 1.92
N PRO A 69 5.15 -4.94 2.66
CA PRO A 69 6.11 -4.03 2.04
C PRO A 69 6.97 -4.70 0.95
N ARG A 70 7.35 -5.96 1.17
CA ARG A 70 8.20 -6.74 0.26
C ARG A 70 7.41 -7.21 -0.97
N TRP A 71 6.15 -7.64 -0.79
CA TRP A 71 5.22 -7.89 -1.89
C TRP A 71 5.03 -6.65 -2.75
N CYS A 72 4.74 -5.51 -2.13
CA CYS A 72 4.54 -4.25 -2.84
C CYS A 72 5.78 -3.83 -3.64
N LYS A 73 6.99 -4.08 -3.12
CA LYS A 73 8.25 -3.85 -3.84
C LYS A 73 8.37 -4.77 -5.05
N ALA A 74 8.18 -6.08 -4.87
CA ALA A 74 8.30 -7.06 -5.96
C ALA A 74 7.22 -6.87 -7.04
N LEU A 75 5.96 -6.63 -6.68
CA LEU A 75 4.90 -6.23 -7.62
C LEU A 75 5.26 -4.93 -8.34
N GLY A 76 6.03 -4.05 -7.70
CA GLY A 76 6.57 -2.84 -8.32
C GLY A 76 7.69 -3.04 -9.30
N GLN A 77 8.33 -4.20 -9.28
CA GLN A 77 9.34 -4.62 -10.23
C GLN A 77 8.74 -5.44 -11.39
N GLY A 78 7.42 -5.65 -11.39
CA GLY A 78 6.72 -6.39 -12.45
C GLY A 78 6.58 -7.88 -12.18
N HIS A 79 6.89 -8.36 -10.97
CA HIS A 79 6.63 -9.75 -10.60
C HIS A 79 5.13 -10.02 -10.42
N SER A 80 4.71 -11.24 -10.72
CA SER A 80 3.33 -11.73 -10.55
C SER A 80 3.07 -12.20 -9.12
N VAL A 81 1.79 -12.35 -8.74
CA VAL A 81 1.39 -12.96 -7.48
C VAL A 81 1.85 -14.42 -7.41
N GLU A 82 1.75 -15.20 -8.49
CA GLU A 82 2.29 -16.57 -8.49
C GLU A 82 3.80 -16.61 -8.22
N TRP A 83 4.56 -15.66 -8.77
CA TRP A 83 5.99 -15.55 -8.48
C TRP A 83 6.24 -15.23 -7.00
N LEU A 84 5.49 -14.29 -6.40
CA LEU A 84 5.59 -13.99 -4.96
C LEU A 84 5.37 -15.24 -4.10
N LEU A 85 4.34 -16.03 -4.42
CA LEU A 85 3.96 -17.21 -3.65
C LEU A 85 4.91 -18.40 -3.88
N GLY A 86 5.73 -18.37 -4.93
CA GLY A 86 6.80 -19.34 -5.15
C GLY A 86 8.12 -18.96 -4.46
N GLU A 87 8.28 -17.70 -4.06
CA GLU A 87 9.51 -17.20 -3.47
C GLU A 87 9.51 -17.39 -1.94
N ARG A 88 10.41 -18.25 -1.44
CA ARG A 88 10.46 -18.65 -0.02
C ARG A 88 10.60 -17.48 0.95
N ASP A 89 11.28 -16.44 0.50
CA ASP A 89 11.54 -15.26 1.30
C ASP A 89 10.37 -14.27 1.29
N LEU A 90 9.47 -14.36 0.32
CA LEU A 90 8.30 -13.50 0.19
C LEU A 90 7.04 -14.19 0.65
N TYR A 91 7.01 -15.50 0.73
CA TYR A 91 5.89 -16.23 1.29
C TYR A 91 6.42 -17.46 2.03
N PRO A 92 6.04 -17.66 3.31
CA PRO A 92 6.53 -18.79 4.08
C PRO A 92 5.84 -20.09 3.64
N ILE A 93 6.35 -20.67 2.55
CA ILE A 93 5.91 -21.98 2.03
C ILE A 93 6.38 -23.07 2.99
N GLY A 94 5.44 -23.84 3.54
CA GLY A 94 5.75 -25.00 4.40
C GLY A 94 6.18 -24.68 5.83
N GLN A 95 6.00 -23.43 6.29
CA GLN A 95 6.06 -23.09 7.72
C GLN A 95 4.77 -23.50 8.43
N ASP A 96 4.79 -23.54 9.77
CA ASP A 96 3.66 -23.97 10.62
C ASP A 96 2.34 -23.20 10.37
N TRP A 97 2.43 -22.02 9.76
CA TRP A 97 1.28 -21.16 9.44
C TRP A 97 1.11 -20.87 7.95
N GLY A 98 1.98 -21.37 7.07
CA GLY A 98 1.87 -21.10 5.63
C GLY A 98 0.48 -21.49 5.10
N THR A 99 -0.15 -20.64 4.28
CA THR A 99 -1.55 -20.88 3.88
C THR A 99 -1.67 -21.73 2.62
N LYS A 100 -2.84 -22.37 2.46
CA LYS A 100 -3.25 -22.96 1.18
C LYS A 100 -3.22 -21.89 0.09
N LYS A 101 -3.06 -22.31 -1.17
CA LYS A 101 -2.93 -21.40 -2.33
C LYS A 101 -4.06 -20.36 -2.42
N ALA A 102 -5.31 -20.76 -2.17
CA ALA A 102 -6.46 -19.85 -2.16
C ALA A 102 -6.35 -18.76 -1.08
N ASP A 103 -6.05 -19.16 0.16
CA ASP A 103 -5.84 -18.22 1.27
C ASP A 103 -4.61 -17.32 1.04
N ALA A 104 -3.61 -17.82 0.32
CA ALA A 104 -2.37 -17.09 0.05
C ALA A 104 -2.63 -15.92 -0.91
N TYR A 105 -3.44 -16.16 -1.94
CA TYR A 105 -3.92 -15.12 -2.83
C TYR A 105 -4.75 -14.06 -2.10
N GLN A 106 -5.66 -14.50 -1.24
CA GLN A 106 -6.45 -13.59 -0.41
C GLN A 106 -5.53 -12.77 0.50
N LEU A 107 -4.54 -13.39 1.14
CA LEU A 107 -3.60 -12.70 2.02
C LEU A 107 -2.78 -11.63 1.29
N VAL A 108 -2.26 -11.95 0.09
CA VAL A 108 -1.55 -10.99 -0.76
C VAL A 108 -2.47 -9.81 -1.12
N LEU A 109 -3.72 -10.09 -1.49
CA LEU A 109 -4.68 -9.04 -1.82
C LEU A 109 -4.93 -8.10 -0.63
N LEU A 110 -5.12 -8.64 0.57
CA LEU A 110 -5.32 -7.86 1.80
C LEU A 110 -4.07 -7.01 2.13
N GLY A 111 -2.87 -7.58 1.95
CA GLY A 111 -1.61 -6.86 2.13
C GLY A 111 -1.46 -5.69 1.14
N VAL A 112 -1.78 -5.93 -0.13
CA VAL A 112 -1.72 -4.91 -1.20
C VAL A 112 -2.71 -3.79 -0.95
N GLN A 113 -3.94 -4.11 -0.54
CA GLN A 113 -4.96 -3.10 -0.17
C GLN A 113 -4.47 -2.18 0.96
N ALA A 114 -3.74 -2.74 1.94
CA ALA A 114 -3.25 -1.97 3.07
C ALA A 114 -1.98 -1.16 2.77
N TYR A 115 -1.03 -1.70 2.00
CA TYR A 115 0.32 -1.12 1.83
C TYR A 115 0.58 -0.46 0.47
N CYS A 116 -0.04 -0.95 -0.61
CA CYS A 116 0.14 -0.39 -1.95
C CYS A 116 -1.17 -0.42 -2.77
N PRO A 117 -2.22 0.30 -2.32
CA PRO A 117 -3.57 0.20 -2.88
C PRO A 117 -3.64 0.52 -4.38
N LYS A 118 -2.71 1.33 -4.91
CA LYS A 118 -2.59 1.60 -6.36
C LYS A 118 -2.35 0.33 -7.20
N ARG A 119 -1.89 -0.77 -6.60
CA ARG A 119 -1.64 -2.06 -7.26
C ARG A 119 -2.80 -3.04 -7.12
N GLU A 120 -3.79 -2.74 -6.29
CA GLU A 120 -4.94 -3.63 -6.03
C GLU A 120 -5.65 -4.04 -7.32
N VAL A 121 -5.86 -3.09 -8.24
CA VAL A 121 -6.54 -3.35 -9.51
C VAL A 121 -5.78 -4.38 -10.35
N VAL A 122 -4.45 -4.27 -10.41
CA VAL A 122 -3.59 -5.19 -11.16
C VAL A 122 -3.60 -6.57 -10.53
N VAL A 123 -3.44 -6.64 -9.19
CA VAL A 123 -3.49 -7.91 -8.45
C VAL A 123 -4.84 -8.60 -8.60
N LYS A 124 -5.95 -7.87 -8.48
CA LYS A 124 -7.29 -8.44 -8.71
C LYS A 124 -7.50 -8.90 -10.15
N ALA A 125 -6.93 -8.22 -11.14
CA ALA A 125 -7.02 -8.66 -12.53
C ALA A 125 -6.28 -9.99 -12.72
N GLU A 126 -5.04 -10.08 -12.23
CA GLU A 126 -4.25 -11.31 -12.27
C GLU A 126 -4.96 -12.47 -11.55
N LEU A 127 -5.48 -12.25 -10.35
CA LEU A 127 -6.18 -13.30 -9.61
C LEU A 127 -7.44 -13.80 -10.33
N ARG A 128 -8.15 -12.93 -11.08
CA ARG A 128 -9.29 -13.36 -11.91
C ARG A 128 -8.84 -14.23 -13.08
N GLU A 129 -7.74 -13.88 -13.74
CA GLU A 129 -7.17 -14.69 -14.83
C GLU A 129 -6.76 -16.08 -14.34
N LEU A 130 -6.32 -16.18 -13.08
CA LEU A 130 -5.96 -17.44 -12.43
C LEU A 130 -7.16 -18.21 -11.85
N GLY A 131 -8.38 -17.68 -11.90
CA GLY A 131 -9.57 -18.28 -11.27
C GLY A 131 -9.53 -18.26 -9.74
N ALA A 132 -8.75 -17.35 -9.16
CA ALA A 132 -8.48 -17.21 -7.73
C ALA A 132 -9.21 -16.04 -7.05
N TYR A 133 -10.04 -15.28 -7.79
CA TYR A 133 -10.81 -14.13 -7.30
C TYR A 133 -12.15 -13.98 -8.03
#